data_AF-A0A1N7F5U2-F1
#
_entry.id   AF-A0A1N7F5U2-F1
#
_cell.length_a   1.000
_cell.length_b   1.000
_cell.length_c   1.000
_cell.angle_alpha   90.00
_cell.angle_beta   90.00
_cell.angle_gamma   90.00
#
_symmetry.space_group_name_H-M   'P 1'
#
loop_
_entity.id
_entity.type
_entity.pdbx_description
1 polymer ?
#
loop_
_entity_poly.entity_id
_entity_poly.type
_entity_poly.pdbx_seq_one_letter_code
_entity_poly.pdbx_strand_id
1 'polypeptide(L)'
;MSKAQPPEPEPFSENMDRSDVLDMVESAMEEAHSKVESGRVYDPENEKIRIKWVKALGYLANQHRQIQKDKDLEELAEEVEHLKEQQGRE
;
A
#
# COMPACT_ATOMS: atom_id res chain seq x y z
N MET A 1 -18.11 25.91 -15.06
CA MET A 1 -18.04 25.22 -13.75
C MET A 1 -16.58 24.87 -13.51
N SER A 2 -15.91 25.51 -12.55
CA SER A 2 -14.53 25.15 -12.21
C SER A 2 -14.56 23.74 -11.65
N LYS A 3 -13.89 22.78 -12.31
CA LYS A 3 -13.71 21.45 -11.71
C LYS A 3 -12.87 21.66 -10.45
N ALA A 4 -13.38 21.21 -9.30
CA ALA A 4 -12.58 21.18 -8.09
C ALA A 4 -11.35 20.29 -8.38
N GLN A 5 -10.16 20.86 -8.25
CA GLN A 5 -8.92 20.11 -8.27
C GLN A 5 -9.00 19.12 -7.09
N PRO A 6 -8.74 17.81 -7.30
CA PRO A 6 -8.58 16.90 -6.18
C PRO A 6 -7.50 17.45 -5.24
N PRO A 7 -7.61 17.26 -3.91
CA PRO A 7 -6.52 17.62 -3.02
C PRO A 7 -5.22 16.99 -3.52
N GLU A 8 -4.13 17.76 -3.54
CA GLU A 8 -2.83 17.19 -3.83
C GLU A 8 -2.54 16.11 -2.79
N PRO A 9 -1.99 14.95 -3.19
CA PRO A 9 -1.59 13.94 -2.23
C PRO A 9 -0.54 14.55 -1.28
N GLU A 10 -0.73 14.34 0.01
CA GLU A 10 0.25 14.71 1.03
C GLU A 10 1.63 14.15 0.63
N PRO A 11 2.69 14.96 0.68
CA PRO A 11 4.01 14.51 0.27
C PRO A 11 4.51 13.41 1.20
N PHE A 12 5.24 12.45 0.63
CA PHE A 12 5.97 11.44 1.42
C PHE A 12 6.90 12.15 2.41
N SER A 13 6.68 11.91 3.71
CA SER A 13 7.59 12.34 4.77
C SER A 13 8.56 11.22 5.08
N GLU A 14 9.86 11.51 5.09
CA GLU A 14 10.91 10.55 5.47
C GLU A 14 10.78 10.06 6.92
N ASN A 15 9.96 10.72 7.74
CA ASN A 15 9.74 10.39 9.15
C ASN A 15 8.45 9.59 9.41
N MET A 16 7.78 9.08 8.38
CA MET A 16 6.59 8.24 8.56
C MET A 16 6.97 6.90 9.19
N ASP A 17 6.17 6.45 10.15
CA ASP A 17 6.35 5.10 10.69
C ASP A 17 5.76 4.04 9.75
N ARG A 18 5.99 2.76 10.05
CA ARG A 18 5.49 1.66 9.21
C ARG A 18 3.95 1.68 9.08
N SER A 19 3.24 2.04 10.16
CA SER A 19 1.78 2.06 10.15
C SER A 19 1.27 3.16 9.24
N ASP A 20 1.86 4.36 9.33
CA ASP A 20 1.52 5.50 8.47
C ASP A 20 1.73 5.15 6.99
N VAL A 21 2.84 4.46 6.67
CA VAL A 21 3.13 4.03 5.30
C VAL A 21 2.11 2.99 4.83
N LEU A 22 1.70 2.06 5.70
CA LEU A 22 0.72 1.04 5.36
C LEU A 22 -0.64 1.66 5.05
N ASP A 23 -1.14 2.56 5.90
CA ASP A 23 -2.42 3.25 5.71
C ASP A 23 -2.45 4.05 4.40
N MET A 24 -1.33 4.69 4.06
CA MET A 24 -1.19 5.42 2.80
C MET A 24 -1.20 4.47 1.59
N VAL A 25 -0.52 3.32 1.67
CA VAL A 25 -0.52 2.31 0.61
C VAL A 25 -1.93 1.75 0.41
N GLU A 26 -2.65 1.45 1.49
CA GLU A 26 -4.03 0.95 1.43
C GLU A 26 -4.97 1.98 0.79
N SER A 27 -4.89 3.25 1.20
CA SER A 27 -5.65 4.34 0.61
C SER A 27 -5.37 4.49 -0.89
N ALA A 28 -4.10 4.42 -1.30
CA ALA A 28 -3.71 4.49 -2.71
C ALA A 28 -4.18 3.26 -3.51
N MET A 29 -4.20 2.08 -2.90
CA MET A 29 -4.73 0.86 -3.52
C MET A 29 -6.24 0.97 -3.76
N GLU A 30 -7.00 1.48 -2.79
CA GLU A 30 -8.44 1.72 -2.94
C GLU A 30 -8.74 2.71 -4.08
N GLU A 31 -7.99 3.81 -4.14
CA GLU A 31 -8.14 4.76 -5.24
C GLU A 31 -7.81 4.10 -6.59
N ALA A 32 -6.67 3.42 -6.69
CA ALA A 32 -6.26 2.77 -7.93
C ALA A 32 -7.29 1.73 -8.39
N HIS A 33 -7.83 0.93 -7.47
CA HIS A 33 -8.91 -0.02 -7.73
C HIS A 33 -10.16 0.69 -8.27
N SER A 34 -10.60 1.76 -7.61
CA SER A 34 -11.74 2.58 -8.06
C SER A 34 -11.54 3.13 -9.47
N LYS A 35 -10.33 3.60 -9.82
CA LYS A 35 -10.03 4.09 -11.18
C LYS A 35 -10.03 2.98 -12.24
N VAL A 36 -9.60 1.78 -11.87
CA VAL A 36 -9.63 0.60 -12.75
C VAL A 36 -11.07 0.16 -13.04
N GLU A 37 -11.94 0.16 -12.03
CA GLU A 37 -13.34 -0.27 -12.16
C GLU A 37 -14.23 0.78 -12.85
N SER A 38 -14.03 2.06 -12.52
CA SER A 38 -14.84 3.17 -13.08
C SER A 38 -14.44 3.59 -14.49
N GLY A 39 -13.29 3.11 -14.99
CA GLY A 39 -12.78 3.41 -16.32
C GLY A 39 -13.66 2.86 -17.44
N ARG A 40 -14.68 3.62 -17.86
CA ARG A 40 -15.47 3.29 -19.05
C ARG A 40 -14.63 3.50 -20.32
N VAL A 41 -14.43 2.44 -21.08
CA VAL A 41 -13.55 2.43 -22.26
C VAL A 41 -14.34 2.76 -23.52
N TYR A 42 -14.28 4.01 -23.95
CA TYR A 42 -14.85 4.45 -25.23
C TYR A 42 -13.80 5.06 -26.17
N ASP A 43 -12.57 5.25 -25.68
CA ASP A 43 -11.45 5.87 -26.40
C ASP A 43 -10.12 5.18 -26.01
N PRO A 44 -9.20 4.92 -26.96
CA PRO A 44 -7.86 4.37 -26.69
C PRO A 44 -7.03 5.11 -25.62
N GLU A 45 -7.14 6.43 -25.50
CA GLU A 45 -6.42 7.21 -24.48
C GLU A 45 -6.94 6.91 -23.07
N ASN A 46 -8.26 6.72 -22.91
CA ASN A 46 -8.83 6.31 -21.64
C ASN A 46 -8.36 4.89 -21.25
N GLU A 47 -8.22 3.99 -22.22
CA GLU A 47 -7.67 2.65 -21.97
C GLU A 47 -6.19 2.71 -21.58
N LYS A 48 -5.38 3.56 -22.23
CA LYS A 48 -3.97 3.78 -21.85
C LYS A 48 -3.85 4.27 -20.40
N ILE A 49 -4.71 5.19 -19.96
CA ILE A 49 -4.73 5.67 -18.58
C ILE A 49 -5.15 4.54 -17.63
N ARG A 50 -6.19 3.77 -17.98
CA ARG A 50 -6.64 2.62 -17.19
C ARG A 50 -5.54 1.57 -17.00
N ILE A 51 -4.78 1.25 -18.04
CA ILE A 51 -3.63 0.34 -17.95
C ILE A 51 -2.56 0.85 -16.97
N LYS A 52 -2.34 2.17 -16.88
CA LYS A 52 -1.42 2.75 -15.88
C LYS A 52 -1.94 2.53 -14.47
N TRP A 53 -3.24 2.69 -14.23
CA TRP A 53 -3.86 2.39 -12.93
C TRP A 53 -3.77 0.91 -12.57
N VAL A 54 -3.97 0.01 -13.54
CA VAL A 54 -3.75 -1.44 -13.31
C VAL A 54 -2.31 -1.73 -12.89
N LYS A 55 -1.32 -1.11 -13.55
CA LYS A 55 0.09 -1.25 -13.18
C LYS A 55 0.38 -0.67 -11.79
N ALA A 56 -0.17 0.50 -11.48
CA ALA A 56 -0.03 1.12 -10.18
C ALA A 56 -0.63 0.23 -9.08
N LEU A 57 -1.83 -0.31 -9.28
CA LEU A 57 -2.48 -1.24 -8.36
C LEU A 57 -1.63 -2.49 -8.11
N GLY A 58 -1.08 -3.09 -9.18
CA GLY A 58 -0.20 -4.26 -9.04
C GLY A 58 1.09 -3.94 -8.26
N TYR A 59 1.67 -2.76 -8.48
CA TYR A 59 2.84 -2.30 -7.73
C TYR A 59 2.50 -2.10 -6.24
N LEU A 60 1.45 -1.35 -5.94
CA LEU A 60 1.01 -1.07 -4.57
C LEU A 60 0.65 -2.36 -3.81
N ALA A 61 -0.07 -3.29 -4.43
CA ALA A 61 -0.40 -4.58 -3.83
C ALA A 61 0.87 -5.40 -3.47
N ASN A 62 1.92 -5.33 -4.29
CA ASN A 62 3.18 -5.98 -3.97
C ASN A 62 3.95 -5.29 -2.84
N GLN A 63 3.86 -3.95 -2.71
CA GLN A 63 4.45 -3.21 -1.60
C GLN A 63 3.72 -3.50 -0.29
N HIS A 64 2.38 -3.47 -0.29
CA HIS A 64 1.55 -3.86 0.86
C HIS A 64 1.94 -5.24 1.40
N ARG A 65 2.05 -6.24 0.51
CA ARG A 65 2.47 -7.59 0.87
C ARG A 65 3.87 -7.65 1.48
N GLN A 66 4.81 -6.80 1.04
CA GLN A 66 6.16 -6.76 1.62
C GLN A 66 6.11 -6.18 3.03
N ILE A 67 5.44 -5.05 3.23
CA ILE A 67 5.29 -4.42 4.55
C ILE A 67 4.64 -5.37 5.55
N GLN A 68 3.60 -6.10 5.12
CA GLN A 68 2.94 -7.09 5.97
C GLN A 68 3.89 -8.24 6.35
N LYS A 69 4.69 -8.74 5.41
CA LYS A 69 5.69 -9.77 5.71
C LYS A 69 6.76 -9.29 6.68
N ASP A 70 7.19 -8.03 6.56
CA ASP A 70 8.17 -7.46 7.47
C ASP A 70 7.62 -7.39 8.90
N LYS A 71 6.34 -7.02 9.04
CA LYS A 71 5.62 -7.11 10.33
C LYS A 71 5.56 -8.54 10.87
N ASP A 72 5.13 -9.49 10.05
CA ASP A 72 5.03 -10.90 10.46
C ASP A 72 6.40 -11.46 10.89
N LEU A 73 7.49 -11.04 10.23
CA LEU A 73 8.86 -11.43 10.59
C LEU A 73 9.33 -10.85 11.92
N GLU A 74 8.99 -9.59 12.20
CA GLU A 74 9.27 -8.96 13.49
C GLU A 74 8.53 -9.67 14.63
N GLU A 75 7.24 -9.95 14.45
CA GLU A 75 6.42 -10.68 15.43
C GLU A 75 7.00 -12.08 15.71
N LEU A 76 7.40 -12.82 14.66
CA LEU A 76 8.07 -14.11 14.81
C LEU A 76 9.41 -14.01 15.55
N ALA A 77 10.20 -12.96 15.29
CA ALA A 77 11.48 -12.75 15.96
C ALA A 77 11.29 -12.49 17.46
N GLU A 78 10.29 -11.67 17.82
CA GLU A 78 9.90 -11.42 19.22
C GLU A 78 9.46 -12.71 19.93
N GLU A 79 8.62 -13.53 19.28
CA GLU A 79 8.19 -14.82 19.83
C GLU A 79 9.37 -15.78 20.05
N VAL A 80 10.29 -15.86 19.10
CA VAL A 80 11.49 -16.70 19.21
C VAL A 80 12.37 -16.27 20.38
N GLU A 81 12.61 -14.97 20.56
CA GLU A 81 13.41 -14.48 21.69
C GLU A 81 12.71 -14.76 23.02
N HIS A 82 11.39 -14.55 23.10
CA HIS A 82 10.62 -14.89 24.29
C HIS A 82 10.70 -16.38 24.65
N LEU A 83 10.62 -17.28 23.66
CA LEU A 83 10.77 -18.73 23.89
C LEU A 83 12.18 -19.12 24.33
N LYS A 84 13.22 -18.50 23.74
CA LYS A 84 14.62 -18.72 24.17
C LYS A 84 14.85 -18.27 25.61
N GLU A 85 14.29 -17.12 26.01
CA GLU A 85 14.38 -16.65 27.40
C GLU A 85 13.72 -17.60 28.39
N GLN A 86 12.60 -18.22 28.01
CA GLN A 86 11.94 -19.23 28.84
C GLN A 86 12.79 -20.50 28.96
N GLN A 87 13.37 -20.98 27.87
CA GLN A 87 14.22 -22.17 27.87
C GLN A 87 15.58 -21.95 28.55
N GLY A 88 16.12 -20.72 28.54
CA GLY A 88 17.39 -20.39 29.20
C GLY A 88 17.27 -20.10 30.71
N ARG A 89 16.05 -20.07 31.26
CA ARG A 89 15.77 -19.88 32.70
C ARG A 89 15.52 -21.20 33.44
N GLU A 90 15.55 -22.33 32.76
CA GLU A 90 15.56 -23.70 33.32
C GLU A 90 16.98 -24.30 33.34
#